data_AF-A0AA47BSA1-F1
#
_entry.id   AF-A0AA47BSA1-F1
#
_cell.length_a   1.000
_cell.length_b   1.000
_cell.length_c   1.000
_cell.angle_alpha   90.00
_cell.angle_beta   90.00
_cell.angle_gamma   90.00
#
_symmetry.space_group_name_H-M   'P 1'
#
loop_
_entity.id
_entity.type
_entity.pdbx_description
1 polymer ?
#
loop_
_entity_poly.entity_id
_entity_poly.type
_entity_poly.pdbx_seq_one_letter_code
_entity_poly.pdbx_strand_id
1 'polypeptide(L)' 'MIRKGIGSGKLILFGEYAAIYGFPAIGTSLPFQTELYWIPSQTTS' A
#
# COMPACT_ATOMS: atom_id res chain seq x y z
N MET A 1 0.86 1.80 -23.30
CA MET A 1 2.00 1.47 -22.41
C MET A 1 1.43 0.86 -21.14
N ILE A 2 1.84 -0.35 -20.77
CA ILE A 2 1.44 -0.97 -19.50
C ILE A 2 2.30 -0.37 -18.40
N ARG A 3 1.68 0.05 -17.28
CA ARG A 3 2.42 0.54 -16.10
C ARG A 3 2.35 -0.49 -14.98
N LYS A 4 3.46 -0.75 -14.29
CA LYS A 4 3.54 -1.63 -13.12
C LYS A 4 3.70 -0.81 -11.85
N GLY A 5 2.91 -1.13 -10.83
CA GLY A 5 3.07 -0.66 -9.45
C GLY A 5 3.29 -1.85 -8.52
N ILE A 6 4.11 -1.65 -7.48
CA ILE A 6 4.37 -2.65 -6.43
C ILE A 6 4.14 -1.97 -5.08
N GLY A 7 3.41 -2.62 -4.19
CA GLY A 7 3.20 -2.18 -2.81
C GLY A 7 3.45 -3.32 -1.83
N SER A 8 4.01 -3.01 -0.66
CA SER A 8 4.15 -3.99 0.44
C SER A 8 3.06 -3.77 1.49
N GLY A 9 2.63 -4.84 2.14
CA GLY A 9 1.84 -4.74 3.36
C GLY A 9 2.63 -4.09 4.50
N LYS A 10 1.93 -3.60 5.52
CA LYS A 10 2.55 -3.07 6.75
C LYS A 10 1.95 -3.76 7.97
N LEU A 11 2.79 -4.11 8.92
CA LEU A 11 2.39 -4.54 10.26
C LEU A 11 2.68 -3.41 11.24
N ILE A 12 1.69 -3.01 12.03
CA ILE A 12 1.92 -2.12 13.18
C ILE A 12 2.38 -3.00 14.34
N LEU A 13 3.44 -2.57 15.01
CA LEU A 13 4.00 -3.28 16.18
C LEU A 13 3.57 -2.60 17.48
N PHE A 14 3.44 -1.26 17.45
CA PHE A 14 3.06 -0.47 18.61
C PHE A 14 2.29 0.79 18.20
N GLY A 15 1.34 1.18 19.03
CA GLY A 15 0.66 2.48 18.95
C GLY A 15 -0.58 2.50 18.07
N GLU A 16 -1.19 1.34 17.79
CA GLU A 16 -2.39 1.18 16.96
C GLU A 16 -3.52 2.11 17.43
N TYR A 17 -3.87 2.04 18.72
CA TYR A 17 -4.91 2.89 19.30
C TYR A 17 -4.42 4.31 19.62
N ALA A 18 -3.11 4.51 19.81
CA ALA A 18 -2.53 5.82 20.11
C ALA A 18 -2.51 6.73 18.85
N ALA A 19 -2.27 6.14 17.67
CA ALA A 19 -2.31 6.82 16.38
C ALA A 19 -3.65 7.52 16.11
N ILE A 20 -4.75 6.95 16.61
CA ILE A 20 -6.09 7.53 16.49
C ILE A 20 -6.16 8.92 17.14
N TYR A 21 -5.37 9.15 18.19
CA TYR A 21 -5.31 10.40 18.92
C TYR A 21 -4.13 11.29 18.52
N GLY A 22 -3.45 10.99 17.41
CA GLY A 22 -2.35 11.80 16.88
C GLY A 22 -0.97 11.50 17.48
N PHE A 23 -0.85 10.44 18.30
CA PHE A 23 0.45 9.99 18.81
C PHE A 23 1.17 9.08 17.80
N PRO A 24 2.51 8.99 17.85
CA PRO A 24 3.25 8.16 16.90
C PRO A 24 2.94 6.67 17.06
N ALA A 25 2.95 5.95 15.94
CA ALA A 25 2.90 4.50 15.88
C ALA A 25 4.06 3.96 15.05
N ILE A 26 4.59 2.80 15.45
CA ILE A 26 5.75 2.16 14.83
C ILE A 26 5.30 0.84 14.22
N GLY A 27 5.82 0.53 13.05
CA GLY A 27 5.55 -0.71 12.34
C GLY A 27 6.63 -1.02 11.32
N THR A 28 6.50 -2.16 10.67
CA THR A 28 7.44 -2.65 9.65
C THR A 28 6.70 -3.07 8.39
N SER A 29 7.42 -3.10 7.27
CA SER A 29 6.91 -3.71 6.04
C SER A 29 6.85 -5.22 6.19
N LEU A 30 5.75 -5.81 5.73
CA LEU A 30 5.61 -7.26 5.65
C LEU A 30 6.33 -7.80 4.41
N PRO A 31 6.80 -9.06 4.41
CA PRO A 31 7.42 -9.70 3.25
C PRO A 31 6.43 -10.06 2.13
N PHE A 32 5.18 -9.58 2.23
CA PHE A 32 4.13 -9.80 1.24
C PHE A 32 3.97 -8.55 0.36
N GLN A 33 3.89 -8.78 -0.95
CA GLN A 33 3.77 -7.72 -1.96
C GLN A 33 2.50 -7.89 -2.80
N THR A 34 1.91 -6.76 -3.15
CA THR A 34 0.82 -6.65 -4.12
C THR A 34 1.36 -5.97 -5.37
N GLU A 35 1.12 -6.58 -6.52
CA GLU A 35 1.48 -6.02 -7.83
C GLU A 35 0.23 -5.55 -8.57
N LEU A 36 0.31 -4.36 -9.19
CA LEU A 36 -0.77 -3.79 -9.99
C LEU A 36 -0.26 -3.47 -11.39
N TYR A 37 -1.01 -3.93 -12.39
CA TYR A 37 -0.75 -3.66 -13.80
C TYR A 37 -1.86 -2.78 -14.34
N TRP A 38 -1.52 -1.56 -14.75
CA TRP A 38 -2.46 -0.66 -15.40
C TRP A 38 -2.35 -0.82 -16.92
N ILE A 39 -3.46 -1.24 -17.54
CA ILE A 39 -3.63 -1.39 -18.98
C ILE A 39 -4.61 -0.31 -19.43
N PRO A 40 -4.17 0.70 -20.21
CA PRO A 40 -5.09 1.73 -20.70
C PRO A 40 -6.11 1.10 -21.67
N SER A 41 -7.39 1.31 -21.40
CA SER A 41 -8.46 0.93 -22.31
C SER A 41 -8.45 1.83 -23.54
N GLN A 42 -8.47 1.25 -24.73
CA GLN A 42 -8.73 2.03 -25.95
C GLN A 42 -10.22 2.33 -26.00
N THR A 43 -10.60 3.58 -25.78
CA THR A 43 -11.98 4.04 -26.06
C THR A 43 -12.14 4.13 -27.57
N THR A 44 -12.85 3.19 -28.17
CA THR A 44 -13.23 3.23 -29.58
C THR A 44 -14.37 4.25 -29.71
N SER A 45 -14.09 5.36 -30.40
CA SER A 45 -15.10 6.32 -30.88
C SER A 45 -15.70 5.84 -32.19
#